data_AF-A0A3R7N448-F1
#
_entry.id   AF-A0A3R7N448-F1
#
_cell.length_a   1.000
_cell.length_b   1.000
_cell.length_c   1.000
_cell.angle_alpha   90.00
_cell.angle_beta   90.00
_cell.angle_gamma   90.00
#
_symmetry.space_group_name_H-M   'P 1'
#
loop_
_entity.id
_entity.type
_entity.pdbx_description
1 polymer ?
#
loop_
_entity_poly.entity_id
_entity_poly.type
_entity_poly.pdbx_seq_one_letter_code
_entity_poly.pdbx_strand_id
1 'polypeptide(L)'
;MTFVFEARRLFFGDALGPLHGPSPVDPGSADAARLEELPRWKRRLLPHVLDVVRQFYDPAASTAGAAAEELQGWMVALRIVEELPELEVAYARALEFRERQRTGEMTEEELMMEELLRERMGGDYGWEARRDDDGGGDGGSSSDDADGQADEVDLAMCFGLDGAVVSIGSADVFGGHGYHALRQP
;
A
#
# COMPACT_ATOMS: atom_id res chain seq x y z
N MET A 1 -15.50 -8.19 -1.06
CA MET A 1 -14.17 -8.81 -0.95
C MET A 1 -13.25 -8.02 -1.83
N THR A 2 -12.09 -7.63 -1.32
CA THR A 2 -11.18 -6.69 -1.99
C THR A 2 -9.72 -7.06 -1.72
N PHE A 3 -8.83 -6.70 -2.63
CA PHE A 3 -7.40 -6.72 -2.40
C PHE A 3 -6.95 -5.33 -1.96
N VAL A 4 -6.04 -5.26 -1.01
CA VAL A 4 -5.50 -4.00 -0.49
C VAL A 4 -3.99 -4.05 -0.60
N PHE A 5 -3.40 -3.00 -1.16
CA PHE A 5 -1.96 -2.89 -1.32
C PHE A 5 -1.47 -1.61 -0.66
N GLU A 6 -0.73 -1.77 0.44
CA GLU A 6 0.00 -0.68 1.10
C GLU A 6 1.19 -0.23 0.26
N ALA A 7 1.33 1.09 0.11
CA ALA A 7 2.40 1.69 -0.64
C ALA A 7 3.79 1.35 -0.08
N ARG A 8 3.95 1.42 1.24
CA ARG A 8 5.22 1.10 1.93
C ARG A 8 5.66 -0.36 1.80
N ARG A 9 4.73 -1.27 1.46
CA ARG A 9 5.04 -2.70 1.26
C ARG A 9 5.33 -3.02 -0.20
N LEU A 10 5.16 -2.06 -1.10
CA LEU A 10 5.47 -2.19 -2.51
C LEU A 10 6.81 -1.51 -2.83
N PHE A 11 7.54 -2.12 -3.76
CA PHE A 11 8.80 -1.57 -4.25
C PHE A 11 8.51 -0.53 -5.32
N PHE A 12 8.05 0.64 -4.89
CA PHE A 12 7.99 1.84 -5.73
C PHE A 12 9.41 2.38 -5.94
N GLY A 13 9.73 2.80 -7.16
CA GLY A 13 11.07 2.73 -7.72
C GLY A 13 12.15 3.52 -6.96
N ASP A 14 13.27 2.87 -6.64
CA ASP A 14 14.54 3.02 -7.36
C ASP A 14 15.57 1.95 -6.91
N ALA A 15 16.64 1.79 -7.67
CA ALA A 15 17.58 0.67 -7.84
C ALA A 15 18.27 -0.02 -6.63
N LEU A 16 17.80 0.07 -5.38
CA LEU A 16 18.47 -0.50 -4.20
C LEU A 16 17.50 -1.17 -3.20
N GLY A 17 16.60 -2.03 -3.66
CA GLY A 17 15.90 -2.99 -2.79
C GLY A 17 16.73 -4.27 -2.61
N PRO A 18 16.76 -4.89 -1.42
CA PRO A 18 17.71 -5.95 -1.07
C PRO A 18 17.62 -7.11 -2.06
N LEU A 19 18.79 -7.63 -2.46
CA LEU A 19 19.00 -8.79 -3.33
C LEU A 19 18.26 -10.08 -2.87
N HIS A 20 17.56 -10.07 -1.74
CA HIS A 20 16.93 -11.24 -1.11
C HIS A 20 15.49 -10.91 -0.65
N GLY A 21 14.52 -11.12 -1.57
CA GLY A 21 13.11 -11.44 -1.29
C GLY A 21 12.84 -12.88 -1.76
N PRO A 22 11.74 -13.55 -1.33
CA PRO A 22 11.63 -15.00 -1.28
C PRO A 22 12.00 -15.68 -2.61
N SER A 23 12.75 -16.78 -2.46
CA SER A 23 13.26 -17.73 -3.46
C SER A 23 12.52 -17.72 -4.80
N PRO A 24 13.26 -17.76 -5.92
CA PRO A 24 12.73 -17.50 -7.24
C PRO A 24 11.56 -18.40 -7.54
N VAL A 25 10.54 -17.83 -8.18
CA VAL A 25 9.68 -18.56 -9.10
C VAL A 25 10.57 -19.57 -9.82
N ASP A 26 10.31 -20.86 -9.61
CA ASP A 26 11.14 -21.95 -10.12
C ASP A 26 11.47 -21.63 -11.59
N PRO A 27 12.74 -21.53 -12.02
CA PRO A 27 13.09 -21.05 -13.36
C PRO A 27 12.50 -21.93 -14.50
N GLY A 28 11.93 -23.09 -14.17
CA GLY A 28 11.15 -23.94 -15.07
C GLY A 28 9.62 -23.80 -14.96
N SER A 29 9.11 -22.92 -14.10
CA SER A 29 7.67 -22.65 -13.92
C SER A 29 7.10 -21.89 -15.11
N ALA A 30 5.86 -22.20 -15.49
CA ALA A 30 5.10 -21.44 -16.48
C ALA A 30 4.98 -19.95 -16.10
N ASP A 31 5.06 -19.64 -14.80
CA ASP A 31 5.06 -18.28 -14.28
C ASP A 31 6.35 -17.52 -14.62
N ALA A 32 7.50 -18.20 -14.62
CA ALA A 32 8.79 -17.58 -14.93
C ALA A 32 8.87 -17.14 -16.41
N ALA A 33 8.40 -17.99 -17.32
CA ALA A 33 8.32 -17.67 -18.75
C ALA A 33 7.37 -16.48 -19.01
N ARG A 34 6.21 -16.45 -18.36
CA ARG A 34 5.25 -15.32 -18.46
C ARG A 34 5.82 -14.02 -17.91
N LEU A 35 6.63 -14.08 -16.85
CA LEU A 35 7.31 -12.92 -16.29
C LEU A 35 8.33 -12.32 -17.27
N GLU A 36 9.11 -13.15 -17.98
CA GLU A 36 10.16 -12.66 -18.90
C GLU A 36 9.64 -11.79 -20.05
N GLU A 37 8.41 -12.05 -20.50
CA GLU A 37 7.75 -11.28 -21.57
C GLU A 37 7.30 -9.87 -21.11
N LEU A 38 7.25 -9.61 -19.80
CA LEU A 38 6.75 -8.37 -19.24
C LEU A 38 7.85 -7.27 -19.12
N PRO A 39 7.45 -5.99 -19.26
CA PRO A 39 8.30 -4.85 -18.92
C PRO A 39 8.92 -4.99 -17.52
N ARG A 40 10.16 -4.51 -17.36
CA ARG A 40 10.94 -4.65 -16.12
C ARG A 40 10.20 -4.14 -14.87
N TRP A 41 9.43 -3.07 -14.99
CA TRP A 41 8.66 -2.52 -13.88
C TRP A 41 7.52 -3.44 -13.44
N LYS A 42 6.77 -4.02 -14.39
CA LYS A 42 5.72 -5.03 -14.09
C LYS A 42 6.31 -6.25 -13.41
N ARG A 43 7.44 -6.76 -13.90
CA ARG A 43 8.14 -7.90 -13.30
C ARG A 43 8.52 -7.72 -11.83
N ARG A 44 8.79 -6.49 -11.40
CA ARG A 44 9.17 -6.20 -10.01
C ARG A 44 7.96 -6.18 -9.08
N LEU A 45 6.83 -5.63 -9.54
CA LEU A 45 5.62 -5.50 -8.73
C LEU A 45 4.78 -6.79 -8.71
N LEU A 46 4.78 -7.53 -9.82
CA LEU A 46 3.88 -8.65 -10.02
C LEU A 46 4.03 -9.79 -8.99
N PRO A 47 5.23 -10.18 -8.52
CA PRO A 47 5.36 -11.18 -7.45
C PRO A 47 4.59 -10.81 -6.18
N HIS A 48 4.70 -9.56 -5.72
CA HIS A 48 3.99 -9.07 -4.53
C HIS A 48 2.47 -9.09 -4.71
N VAL A 49 2.00 -8.76 -5.91
CA VAL A 49 0.57 -8.82 -6.23
C VAL A 49 0.08 -10.26 -6.35
N LEU A 50 0.84 -11.13 -7.01
CA LEU A 50 0.51 -12.54 -7.17
C LEU A 50 0.45 -13.27 -5.83
N ASP A 51 1.33 -12.98 -4.88
CA ASP A 51 1.31 -13.58 -3.55
C ASP A 51 0.00 -13.30 -2.81
N VAL A 52 -0.59 -12.12 -3.01
CA VAL A 52 -1.89 -11.75 -2.43
C VAL A 52 -3.04 -12.36 -3.23
N VAL A 53 -3.01 -12.26 -4.56
CA VAL A 53 -4.09 -12.75 -5.42
C VAL A 53 -4.21 -14.27 -5.36
N ARG A 54 -3.10 -15.01 -5.30
CA ARG A 54 -3.09 -16.48 -5.21
C ARG A 54 -3.79 -17.03 -3.98
N GLN A 55 -3.83 -16.28 -2.88
CA GLN A 55 -4.59 -16.68 -1.68
C GLN A 55 -6.08 -16.85 -1.96
N PHE A 56 -6.60 -16.21 -3.01
CA PHE A 56 -8.01 -16.30 -3.41
C PHE A 56 -8.26 -17.31 -4.53
N TYR A 57 -7.26 -17.53 -5.41
CA TYR A 57 -7.37 -18.40 -6.58
C TYR A 57 -6.61 -19.74 -6.41
N ASP A 58 -6.43 -20.20 -5.16
CA ASP A 58 -5.61 -21.38 -4.84
C ASP A 58 -6.12 -22.65 -5.55
N PRO A 59 -5.34 -23.26 -6.47
CA PRO A 59 -5.77 -24.40 -7.28
C PRO A 59 -5.93 -25.71 -6.48
N ALA A 60 -5.53 -25.75 -5.20
CA ALA A 60 -5.62 -26.95 -4.37
C ALA A 60 -7.07 -27.47 -4.12
N ALA A 61 -8.10 -26.65 -4.41
CA ALA A 61 -9.50 -27.00 -4.18
C ALA A 61 -10.23 -27.59 -5.40
N SER A 62 -9.68 -27.50 -6.63
CA SER A 62 -10.47 -27.73 -7.87
C SER A 62 -9.70 -28.53 -8.93
N THR A 63 -9.88 -29.85 -8.95
CA THR A 63 -9.20 -30.77 -9.89
C THR A 63 -9.70 -30.72 -11.34
N ALA A 64 -10.71 -29.89 -11.66
CA ALA A 64 -11.24 -29.74 -13.03
C ALA A 64 -11.29 -28.28 -13.54
N GLY A 65 -10.95 -27.29 -12.71
CA GLY A 65 -11.00 -25.86 -13.06
C GLY A 65 -9.71 -25.07 -12.75
N ALA A 66 -8.72 -25.70 -12.12
CA ALA A 66 -7.50 -25.06 -11.63
C ALA A 66 -6.78 -24.18 -12.68
N ALA A 67 -6.67 -24.64 -13.94
CA ALA A 67 -5.99 -23.87 -14.98
C ALA A 67 -6.73 -22.58 -15.39
N ALA A 68 -8.07 -22.58 -15.32
CA ALA A 68 -8.89 -21.41 -15.65
C ALA A 68 -8.90 -20.40 -14.49
N GLU A 69 -8.94 -20.89 -13.25
CA GLU A 69 -8.85 -20.06 -12.04
C GLU A 69 -7.45 -19.43 -11.88
N GLU A 70 -6.40 -20.18 -12.21
CA GLU A 70 -5.03 -19.68 -12.25
C GLU A 70 -4.87 -18.57 -13.31
N LEU A 71 -5.39 -18.80 -14.54
CA LEU A 71 -5.39 -17.78 -15.59
C LEU A 71 -6.14 -16.52 -15.14
N GLN A 72 -7.29 -16.68 -14.47
CA GLN A 72 -8.07 -15.57 -13.95
C GLN A 72 -7.30 -14.79 -12.89
N GLY A 73 -6.62 -15.48 -11.95
CA GLY A 73 -5.76 -14.85 -10.95
C GLY A 73 -4.62 -14.05 -11.59
N TRP A 74 -4.01 -14.58 -12.66
CA TRP A 74 -3.01 -13.87 -13.46
C TRP A 74 -3.58 -12.61 -14.13
N MET A 75 -4.76 -12.69 -14.72
CA MET A 75 -5.42 -11.54 -15.35
C MET A 75 -5.72 -10.44 -14.33
N VAL A 76 -6.23 -10.81 -13.15
CA VAL A 76 -6.52 -9.89 -12.06
C VAL A 76 -5.23 -9.24 -11.53
N ALA A 77 -4.17 -10.03 -11.32
CA ALA A 77 -2.88 -9.51 -10.86
C ALA A 77 -2.26 -8.52 -11.85
N LEU A 78 -2.32 -8.81 -13.17
CA LEU A 78 -1.83 -7.89 -14.19
C LEU A 78 -2.61 -6.59 -14.21
N ARG A 79 -3.94 -6.64 -14.05
CA ARG A 79 -4.79 -5.45 -13.98
C ARG A 79 -4.46 -4.59 -12.76
N ILE A 80 -4.27 -5.21 -11.60
CA ILE A 80 -3.84 -4.50 -10.38
C ILE A 80 -2.49 -3.80 -10.61
N VAL A 81 -1.51 -4.50 -11.18
CA VAL A 81 -0.17 -3.94 -11.46
C VAL A 81 -0.23 -2.75 -12.41
N GLU A 82 -1.20 -2.67 -13.31
CA GLU A 82 -1.35 -1.52 -14.21
C GLU A 82 -1.75 -0.23 -13.50
N GLU A 83 -2.43 -0.34 -12.36
CA GLU A 83 -2.94 0.79 -11.58
C GLU A 83 -1.98 1.21 -10.45
N LEU A 84 -1.09 0.32 -10.02
CA LEU A 84 -0.10 0.61 -8.96
C LEU A 84 0.80 1.85 -9.20
N PRO A 85 1.12 2.28 -10.45
CA PRO A 85 1.81 3.55 -10.67
C PRO A 85 1.05 4.77 -10.13
N GLU A 86 -0.28 4.73 -10.05
CA GLU A 86 -1.05 5.81 -9.42
C GLU A 86 -0.81 5.85 -7.91
N LEU A 87 -0.74 4.67 -7.26
CA LEU A 87 -0.40 4.56 -5.84
C LEU A 87 1.03 5.06 -5.56
N GLU A 88 1.98 4.77 -6.46
CA GLU A 88 3.35 5.28 -6.39
C GLU A 88 3.41 6.82 -6.43
N VAL A 89 2.73 7.43 -7.40
CA VAL A 89 2.69 8.90 -7.53
C VAL A 89 2.00 9.54 -6.33
N ALA A 90 0.90 8.95 -5.85
CA ALA A 90 0.20 9.45 -4.67
C ALA A 90 1.06 9.34 -3.40
N TYR A 91 1.81 8.24 -3.25
CA TYR A 91 2.73 8.04 -2.14
C TYR A 91 3.89 9.04 -2.16
N ALA A 92 4.51 9.26 -3.32
CA ALA A 92 5.57 10.25 -3.48
C ALA A 92 5.11 11.66 -3.12
N ARG A 93 3.92 12.07 -3.60
CA ARG A 93 3.33 13.38 -3.25
C ARG A 93 3.03 13.50 -1.75
N ALA A 94 2.54 12.44 -1.13
CA ALA A 94 2.28 12.42 0.31
C ALA A 94 3.58 12.53 1.14
N LEU A 95 4.67 11.90 0.69
CA LEU A 95 5.99 12.06 1.30
C LEU A 95 6.50 13.49 1.17
N GLU A 96 6.47 14.07 -0.03
CA GLU A 96 6.89 15.47 -0.27
C GLU A 96 6.06 16.47 0.56
N PHE A 97 4.75 16.22 0.68
CA PHE A 97 3.88 17.02 1.53
C PHE A 97 4.29 16.94 3.01
N ARG A 98 4.52 15.73 3.54
CA ARG A 98 4.96 15.55 4.93
C ARG A 98 6.32 16.16 5.19
N GLU A 99 7.26 16.04 4.25
CA GLU A 99 8.57 16.65 4.37
C GLU A 99 8.46 18.18 4.46
N ARG A 100 7.66 18.80 3.57
CA ARG A 100 7.40 20.26 3.61
C ARG A 100 6.68 20.69 4.89
N GLN A 101 5.77 19.86 5.40
CA GLN A 101 5.14 20.10 6.69
C GLN A 101 6.17 20.13 7.84
N ARG A 102 7.12 19.19 7.84
CA ARG A 102 8.20 19.13 8.86
C ARG A 102 9.20 20.28 8.73
N THR A 103 9.59 20.66 7.50
CA THR A 103 10.52 21.77 7.27
C THR A 103 9.86 23.14 7.43
N GLY A 104 8.53 23.20 7.50
CA GLY A 104 7.76 24.44 7.54
C GLY A 104 7.69 25.15 6.17
N GLU A 105 8.08 24.48 5.09
CA GLU A 105 8.08 25.00 3.72
C GLU A 105 6.76 24.71 2.98
N MET A 106 5.64 24.81 3.70
CA MET A 106 4.31 24.62 3.13
C MET A 106 3.95 25.77 2.19
N THR A 107 3.30 25.44 1.08
CA THR A 107 2.82 26.48 0.14
C THR A 107 1.64 27.24 0.72
N GLU A 108 1.39 28.47 0.23
CA GLU A 108 0.25 29.28 0.66
C GLU A 108 -1.10 28.56 0.44
N GLU A 109 -1.23 27.80 -0.64
CA GLU A 109 -2.42 26.99 -0.94
C GLU A 109 -2.62 25.85 0.07
N GLU A 110 -1.55 25.20 0.48
CA GLU A 110 -1.61 24.10 1.47
C GLU A 110 -1.91 24.61 2.87
N LEU A 111 -1.33 25.75 3.26
CA LEU A 111 -1.66 26.42 4.53
C LEU A 111 -3.13 26.84 4.57
N MET A 112 -3.65 27.39 3.48
CA MET A 112 -5.07 27.71 3.37
C MET A 112 -5.93 26.45 3.49
N MET A 113 -5.54 25.36 2.82
CA MET A 113 -6.28 24.10 2.87
C MET A 113 -6.28 23.49 4.28
N GLU A 114 -5.14 23.51 4.96
CA GLU A 114 -5.01 23.07 6.35
C GLU A 114 -5.90 23.90 7.28
N GLU A 115 -5.94 25.22 7.09
CA GLU A 115 -6.81 26.10 7.88
C GLU A 115 -8.30 25.81 7.66
N LEU A 116 -8.74 25.62 6.41
CA LEU A 116 -10.12 25.25 6.09
C LEU A 116 -10.50 23.89 6.71
N LEU A 117 -9.58 22.92 6.68
CA LEU A 117 -9.80 21.61 7.27
C LEU A 117 -9.84 21.69 8.80
N ARG A 118 -8.98 22.51 9.41
CA ARG A 118 -8.97 22.79 10.85
C ARG A 118 -10.24 23.48 11.32
N GLU A 119 -10.76 24.45 10.56
CA GLU A 119 -12.05 25.09 10.85
C GLU A 119 -13.21 24.10 10.81
N ARG A 120 -13.16 23.12 9.90
CA ARG A 120 -14.22 22.13 9.71
C ARG A 120 -14.14 20.96 10.71
N MET A 121 -12.94 20.48 10.99
CA MET A 121 -12.71 19.23 11.73
C MET A 121 -12.36 19.46 13.20
N GLY A 122 -11.88 20.66 13.57
CA GLY A 122 -11.43 20.98 14.92
C GLY A 122 -9.92 21.20 15.00
N GLY A 123 -9.47 21.80 16.10
CA GLY A 123 -8.03 22.10 16.34
C GLY A 123 -7.14 20.89 16.58
N ASP A 124 -7.72 19.70 16.65
CA ASP A 124 -7.08 18.38 16.71
C ASP A 124 -6.76 17.80 15.33
N TYR A 125 -7.25 18.43 14.26
CA TYR A 125 -6.88 18.08 12.88
C TYR A 125 -5.39 18.35 12.66
N GLY A 126 -4.59 17.27 12.53
CA GLY A 126 -3.14 17.34 12.28
C GLY A 126 -2.24 17.29 13.52
N TRP A 127 -2.75 16.93 14.71
CA TRP A 127 -2.00 16.98 15.98
C TRP A 127 -0.78 16.04 16.08
N GLU A 128 -0.57 15.12 15.14
CA GLU A 128 0.60 14.23 15.19
C GLU A 128 1.93 14.93 14.81
N ALA A 129 1.89 16.12 14.20
CA ALA A 129 3.09 16.87 13.78
C ALA A 129 3.53 18.00 14.75
N ARG A 130 2.88 18.16 15.91
CA ARG A 130 3.18 19.24 16.89
C ARG A 130 3.62 18.74 18.27
N ARG A 131 4.10 17.51 18.39
CA ARG A 131 4.72 17.04 19.64
C ARG A 131 6.21 17.34 19.65
N ASP A 132 6.54 18.62 19.80
CA ASP A 132 7.74 19.02 20.51
C ASP A 132 7.45 20.31 21.29
N ASP A 133 7.66 20.21 22.60
CA ASP A 133 7.81 21.29 23.58
C ASP A 133 6.53 22.02 24.09
N ASP A 134 5.81 21.42 25.06
CA ASP A 134 5.59 22.08 26.37
C ASP A 134 4.87 21.19 27.41
N GLY A 135 5.57 20.86 28.51
CA GLY A 135 5.04 20.80 29.88
C GLY A 135 3.91 19.84 30.30
N GLY A 136 4.30 18.67 30.82
CA GLY A 136 3.78 18.14 32.10
C GLY A 136 2.52 17.26 32.11
N GLY A 137 2.68 15.96 32.42
CA GLY A 137 1.55 15.09 32.76
C GLY A 137 1.94 13.62 32.92
N ASP A 138 2.26 13.24 34.15
CA ASP A 138 2.47 11.89 34.67
C ASP A 138 1.39 10.87 34.22
N GLY A 139 1.82 9.68 33.78
CA GLY A 139 0.93 8.62 33.32
C GLY A 139 1.67 7.47 32.64
N GLY A 140 2.54 6.79 33.38
CA GLY A 140 3.32 5.66 32.87
C GLY A 140 2.47 4.49 32.35
N SER A 141 2.86 3.97 31.20
CA SER A 141 2.85 2.53 30.92
C SER A 141 3.95 2.25 29.89
N SER A 142 5.02 1.63 30.37
CA SER A 142 6.10 1.08 29.58
C SER A 142 5.59 -0.07 28.71
N SER A 143 5.60 0.14 27.40
CA SER A 143 5.91 -0.92 26.44
C SER A 143 6.79 -0.28 25.38
N ASP A 144 8.06 -0.66 25.42
CA ASP A 144 9.09 -0.34 24.45
C ASP A 144 8.62 -0.66 23.01
N ASP A 145 9.16 0.09 22.04
CA ASP A 145 9.03 -0.06 20.57
C ASP A 145 7.89 0.68 19.83
N ALA A 146 7.71 2.00 20.05
CA ALA A 146 6.76 2.81 19.24
C ALA A 146 7.27 4.16 18.71
N ASP A 147 8.54 4.52 18.90
CA ASP A 147 9.07 5.85 18.52
C ASP A 147 9.54 5.97 17.04
N GLY A 148 8.99 5.16 16.14
CA GLY A 148 9.30 5.21 14.70
C GLY A 148 8.15 4.99 13.74
N GLN A 149 6.94 4.65 14.23
CA GLN A 149 5.83 4.23 13.38
C GLN A 149 4.85 5.37 13.04
N ALA A 150 4.77 6.42 13.86
CA ALA A 150 3.79 7.50 13.70
C ALA A 150 4.05 8.42 12.48
N ASP A 151 5.25 8.36 11.91
CA ASP A 151 5.70 9.29 10.87
C ASP A 151 5.69 8.71 9.46
N GLU A 152 5.35 7.43 9.31
CA GLU A 152 5.29 6.78 8.00
C GLU A 152 4.00 7.15 7.27
N VAL A 153 4.10 7.45 5.97
CA VAL A 153 2.94 7.69 5.12
C VAL A 153 2.16 6.39 5.00
N ASP A 154 1.01 6.35 5.68
CA ASP A 154 0.09 5.24 5.65
C ASP A 154 -0.87 5.42 4.48
N LEU A 155 -0.48 4.93 3.30
CA LEU A 155 -1.28 5.01 2.07
C LEU A 155 -1.44 3.61 1.47
N ALA A 156 -2.65 3.28 1.05
CA ALA A 156 -2.97 2.02 0.41
C ALA A 156 -4.02 2.21 -0.70
N MET A 157 -4.01 1.28 -1.65
CA MET A 157 -4.99 1.19 -2.73
C MET A 157 -5.79 -0.10 -2.61
N CYS A 158 -7.10 0.02 -2.78
CA CYS A 158 -8.07 -1.06 -2.67
C CYS A 158 -8.60 -1.43 -4.05
N PHE A 159 -8.71 -2.73 -4.31
CA PHE A 159 -9.14 -3.31 -5.58
C PHE A 159 -10.27 -4.31 -5.38
N GLY A 160 -11.18 -4.37 -6.35
CA GLY A 160 -12.19 -5.42 -6.43
C GLY A 160 -11.59 -6.79 -6.80
N LEU A 161 -12.40 -7.84 -6.70
CA LEU A 161 -12.03 -9.19 -7.14
C LEU A 161 -11.73 -9.28 -8.65
N ASP A 162 -12.23 -8.33 -9.43
CA ASP A 162 -11.97 -8.22 -10.87
C ASP A 162 -10.68 -7.43 -11.18
N GLY A 163 -9.97 -6.95 -10.15
CA GLY A 163 -8.78 -6.11 -10.27
C GLY A 163 -9.06 -4.65 -10.59
N ALA A 164 -10.31 -4.17 -10.54
CA ALA A 164 -10.62 -2.75 -10.69
C ALA A 164 -10.30 -1.96 -9.43
N VAL A 165 -9.80 -0.73 -9.58
CA VAL A 165 -9.59 0.19 -8.44
C VAL A 165 -10.93 0.55 -7.81
N VAL A 166 -11.00 0.43 -6.49
CA VAL A 166 -12.15 0.83 -5.68
C VAL A 166 -11.87 2.19 -5.02
N SER A 167 -10.69 2.35 -4.42
CA SER A 167 -10.32 3.56 -3.69
C SER A 167 -8.83 3.62 -3.35
N ILE A 168 -8.34 4.82 -3.10
CA ILE A 168 -7.02 5.12 -2.51
C ILE A 168 -7.26 5.87 -1.20
N GLY A 169 -6.47 5.60 -0.16
CA GLY A 169 -6.66 6.19 1.16
C GLY A 169 -5.70 5.60 2.20
N SER A 170 -5.92 5.91 3.47
CA SER A 170 -5.06 5.37 4.55
C SER A 170 -5.22 3.85 4.70
N ALA A 171 -4.12 3.15 4.95
CA ALA A 171 -4.14 1.71 5.13
C ALA A 171 -4.87 1.29 6.40
N ASP A 172 -4.86 2.13 7.45
CA ASP A 172 -5.66 1.92 8.66
C ASP A 172 -7.16 1.82 8.37
N VAL A 173 -7.65 2.60 7.38
CA VAL A 173 -9.06 2.54 6.95
C VAL A 173 -9.37 1.24 6.22
N PHE A 174 -8.40 0.69 5.49
CA PHE A 174 -8.57 -0.54 4.72
C PHE A 174 -8.15 -1.83 5.44
N GLY A 175 -7.54 -1.73 6.63
CA GLY A 175 -7.06 -2.88 7.40
C GLY A 175 -5.70 -3.43 6.94
N GLY A 176 -4.93 -2.67 6.16
CA GLY A 176 -3.59 -3.04 5.70
C GLY A 176 -3.54 -3.97 4.49
N HIS A 177 -2.33 -4.32 4.06
CA HIS A 177 -2.02 -5.04 2.83
C HIS A 177 -2.44 -6.51 2.89
N GLY A 178 -3.06 -6.99 1.82
CA GLY A 178 -3.49 -8.37 1.65
C GLY A 178 -4.89 -8.46 1.10
N TYR A 179 -5.58 -9.54 1.46
CA TYR A 179 -6.97 -9.77 1.07
C TYR A 179 -7.92 -9.47 2.23
N HIS A 180 -8.97 -8.68 1.95
CA HIS A 180 -9.99 -8.34 2.93
C HIS A 180 -11.37 -8.76 2.46
N ALA A 181 -12.00 -9.64 3.24
CA ALA A 181 -13.45 -9.78 3.17
C ALA A 181 -14.04 -8.49 3.72
N LEU A 182 -14.70 -7.69 2.87
CA LEU A 182 -15.53 -6.56 3.31
C LEU A 182 -16.37 -7.04 4.50
N ARG A 183 -16.03 -6.63 5.72
CA ARG A 183 -16.85 -6.89 6.90
C ARG A 183 -18.19 -6.22 6.60
N GLN A 184 -19.19 -7.01 6.23
CA GLN A 184 -20.57 -6.53 6.29
C GLN A 184 -20.94 -6.38 7.77
N PRO A 185 -21.65 -5.29 8.12
CA PRO A 185 -22.03 -4.99 9.50
C PRO A 185 -22.93 -6.07 10.11
#